data_AF-A0A927X1K0-F1
#
_entry.id   AF-A0A927X1K0-F1
#
_cell.length_a   1.000
_cell.length_b   1.000
_cell.length_c   1.000
_cell.angle_alpha   90.00
_cell.angle_beta   90.00
_cell.angle_gamma   90.00
#
_symmetry.space_group_name_H-M   'P 1'
#
loop_
_entity.id
_entity.type
_entity.pdbx_description
1 polymer ?
#
loop_
_entity_poly.entity_id
_entity_poly.type
_entity_poly.pdbx_seq_one_letter_code
_entity_poly.pdbx_strand_id
1 'polypeptide(L)'
;MNRYQELKKENDQLLNSLGDSYLRLATIYIKKARGYAVKNEDTEVKIRDTLYILKKYSDDGALCNVVIKNESEFIEERIALLSKQYKDPEMIKGAIILAVLIIVCIGWVAVSKYLSRKVYYEKPTSFIVSNVKDNKITLTWGKVALAQEYSLYYEVDGKTSSTYYSEECEYTFTLEYGKTYTFYVYVAADDVFGKSEEVSVIYTLNSNND
;
A
#
# COMPACT_ATOMS: atom_id res chain seq x y z
N MET A 1 -31.91 36.58 2.86
CA MET A 1 -31.72 35.15 2.53
C MET A 1 -32.59 34.86 1.31
N ASN A 2 -32.14 34.11 0.29
CA ASN A 2 -33.03 33.79 -0.84
C ASN A 2 -34.03 32.70 -0.40
N ARG A 3 -35.28 32.76 -0.89
CA ARG A 3 -36.39 31.85 -0.59
C ARG A 3 -36.00 30.37 -0.68
N TYR A 4 -35.17 30.00 -1.66
CA TYR A 4 -34.59 28.65 -1.76
C TYR A 4 -33.83 28.22 -0.49
N GLN A 5 -32.99 29.08 0.06
CA GLN A 5 -32.18 28.76 1.24
C GLN A 5 -33.05 28.72 2.52
N GLU A 6 -34.13 29.50 2.57
CA GLU A 6 -35.12 29.43 3.64
C GLU A 6 -35.86 28.10 3.61
N LEU A 7 -36.39 27.70 2.45
CA LEU A 7 -37.05 26.40 2.27
C LEU A 7 -36.13 25.24 2.62
N LYS A 8 -34.87 25.31 2.20
CA LYS A 8 -33.87 24.30 2.55
C LYS A 8 -33.68 24.17 4.07
N LYS A 9 -33.59 25.31 4.77
CA LYS A 9 -33.47 25.35 6.23
C LYS A 9 -34.73 24.82 6.92
N GLU A 10 -35.91 25.21 6.46
CA GLU A 10 -37.20 24.69 6.96
C GLU A 10 -37.28 23.16 6.80
N ASN A 11 -36.86 22.65 5.63
CA ASN A 11 -36.82 21.21 5.36
C ASN A 11 -35.84 20.47 6.27
N ASP A 12 -34.67 21.04 6.53
CA ASP A 12 -33.68 20.44 7.44
C ASP A 12 -34.22 20.41 8.89
N GLN A 13 -34.99 21.42 9.30
CA GLN A 13 -35.68 21.43 10.61
C GLN A 13 -36.78 20.37 10.68
N LEU A 14 -37.60 20.26 9.63
CA LEU A 14 -38.67 19.25 9.55
C LEU A 14 -38.09 17.83 9.57
N LEU A 15 -37.00 17.59 8.84
CA LEU A 15 -36.28 16.31 8.84
C LEU A 15 -35.90 15.90 10.27
N ASN A 16 -35.29 16.82 11.03
CA ASN A 16 -34.85 16.56 12.40
C ASN A 16 -36.00 16.39 13.41
N SER A 17 -37.25 16.67 13.01
CA SER A 17 -38.44 16.48 13.85
C SER A 17 -39.12 15.10 13.67
N LEU A 18 -38.63 14.29 12.73
CA LEU A 18 -39.17 12.96 12.44
C LEU A 18 -38.69 11.92 13.46
N GLY A 19 -39.53 10.91 13.76
CA GLY A 19 -39.11 9.75 14.56
C GLY A 19 -38.07 8.89 13.82
N ASP A 20 -37.24 8.16 14.58
CA ASP A 20 -36.03 7.47 14.10
C ASP A 20 -36.18 6.67 12.79
N SER A 21 -37.28 5.92 12.65
CA SER A 21 -37.53 5.09 11.47
C SER A 21 -37.84 5.91 10.21
N TYR A 22 -38.59 7.01 10.35
CA TYR A 22 -38.89 7.94 9.25
C TYR A 22 -37.72 8.89 8.96
N LEU A 23 -36.96 9.28 9.99
CA LEU A 23 -35.75 10.10 9.86
C LEU A 23 -34.71 9.43 8.94
N ARG A 24 -34.47 8.13 9.12
CA ARG A 24 -33.54 7.37 8.27
C ARG A 24 -33.97 7.41 6.80
N LEU A 25 -35.22 7.10 6.52
CA LEU A 25 -35.77 7.08 5.16
C LEU A 25 -35.73 8.47 4.52
N ALA A 26 -36.19 9.49 5.25
CA ALA A 26 -36.20 10.88 4.82
C ALA A 26 -34.79 11.40 4.51
N THR A 27 -33.79 11.01 5.31
CA THR A 27 -32.38 11.38 5.10
C THR A 27 -31.85 10.81 3.79
N ILE A 28 -32.13 9.54 3.50
CA ILE A 28 -31.71 8.89 2.24
C ILE A 28 -32.37 9.58 1.05
N TYR A 29 -33.69 9.82 1.13
CA TYR A 29 -34.44 10.53 0.10
C TYR A 29 -33.85 11.91 -0.17
N ILE A 30 -33.67 12.76 0.85
CA ILE A 30 -33.16 14.13 0.68
C ILE A 30 -31.76 14.15 0.07
N LYS A 31 -30.87 13.26 0.52
CA LYS A 31 -29.51 13.16 -0.02
C LYS A 31 -29.53 12.87 -1.51
N LYS A 32 -30.40 11.94 -1.92
CA LYS A 32 -30.52 11.53 -3.32
C LYS A 32 -31.24 12.61 -4.15
N ALA A 33 -32.33 13.18 -3.64
CA ALA A 33 -33.07 14.28 -4.25
C ALA A 33 -32.18 15.49 -4.55
N ARG A 34 -31.43 15.98 -3.55
CA ARG A 34 -30.52 17.14 -3.70
C ARG A 34 -29.27 16.83 -4.54
N GLY A 35 -28.94 15.56 -4.74
CA GLY A 35 -27.87 15.12 -5.64
C GLY A 35 -28.33 14.91 -7.08
N TYR A 36 -29.62 14.65 -7.29
CA TYR A 36 -30.22 14.42 -8.60
C TYR A 36 -30.83 15.68 -9.21
N ALA A 37 -31.44 16.56 -8.40
CA ALA A 37 -32.34 17.62 -8.85
C ALA A 37 -31.69 19.01 -8.95
N VAL A 38 -32.27 19.89 -9.78
CA VAL A 38 -31.87 21.29 -9.93
C VAL A 38 -32.04 22.03 -8.59
N LYS A 39 -31.04 22.83 -8.20
CA LYS A 39 -31.08 23.62 -6.96
C LYS A 39 -32.00 24.84 -7.11
N ASN A 40 -33.30 24.65 -6.90
CA ASN A 40 -34.32 25.71 -6.99
C ASN A 40 -35.44 25.54 -5.95
N GLU A 41 -36.33 26.52 -5.90
CA GLU A 41 -37.46 26.53 -4.96
C GLU A 41 -38.41 25.35 -5.17
N ASP A 42 -38.77 25.03 -6.42
CA ASP A 42 -39.65 23.89 -6.77
C ASP A 42 -39.13 22.57 -6.19
N THR A 43 -37.82 22.33 -6.27
CA THR A 43 -37.19 21.12 -5.72
C THR A 43 -37.32 21.06 -4.21
N GLU A 44 -37.05 22.15 -3.49
CA GLU A 44 -37.20 22.16 -2.03
C GLU A 44 -38.67 22.12 -1.61
N VAL A 45 -39.62 22.65 -2.40
CA VAL A 45 -41.07 22.46 -2.16
C VAL A 45 -41.46 20.99 -2.28
N LYS A 46 -41.03 20.28 -3.32
CA LYS A 46 -41.33 18.84 -3.49
C LYS A 46 -40.67 17.97 -2.42
N ILE A 47 -39.47 18.34 -1.98
CA ILE A 47 -38.83 17.71 -0.81
C ILE A 47 -39.69 17.90 0.43
N ARG A 48 -40.17 19.12 0.66
CA ARG A 48 -41.03 19.45 1.80
C ARG A 48 -42.33 18.67 1.79
N ASP A 49 -43.00 18.56 0.66
CA ASP A 49 -44.25 17.81 0.51
C ASP A 49 -44.06 16.33 0.88
N THR A 50 -42.93 15.76 0.47
CA THR A 50 -42.55 14.39 0.84
C THR A 50 -42.28 14.26 2.33
N LEU A 51 -41.57 15.22 2.92
CA LEU A 51 -41.30 15.24 4.36
C LEU A 51 -42.60 15.35 5.18
N TYR A 52 -43.58 16.13 4.73
CA TYR A 52 -44.89 16.23 5.39
C TYR A 52 -45.65 14.91 5.37
N ILE A 53 -45.61 14.17 4.26
CA ILE A 53 -46.21 12.83 4.18
C ILE A 53 -45.58 11.90 5.23
N LEU A 54 -44.25 11.88 5.32
CA LEU A 54 -43.53 11.07 6.30
C LEU A 54 -43.82 11.51 7.74
N LYS A 55 -43.91 12.82 7.99
CA LYS A 55 -44.25 13.39 9.29
C LYS A 55 -45.66 12.98 9.72
N LYS A 56 -46.62 13.02 8.81
CA LYS A 56 -47.99 12.56 9.06
C LYS A 56 -48.02 11.09 9.47
N TYR A 57 -47.34 10.20 8.75
CA TYR A 57 -47.29 8.79 9.12
C TYR A 57 -46.59 8.56 10.47
N SER A 58 -45.56 9.36 10.76
CA SER A 58 -44.88 9.34 12.06
C SER A 58 -45.81 9.78 13.19
N ASP A 59 -46.63 10.82 12.98
CA ASP A 59 -47.54 11.38 13.97
C ASP A 59 -48.78 10.51 14.20
N ASP A 60 -49.22 9.81 13.15
CA ASP A 60 -50.30 8.82 13.22
C ASP A 60 -49.85 7.52 13.94
N GLY A 61 -48.58 7.45 14.39
CA GLY A 61 -48.02 6.30 15.11
C GLY A 61 -47.83 5.05 14.25
N ALA A 62 -47.92 5.19 12.93
CA ALA A 62 -47.79 4.07 12.01
C ALA A 62 -46.31 3.64 11.88
N LEU A 63 -46.05 2.34 11.87
CA LEU A 63 -44.70 1.82 11.67
C LEU A 63 -44.26 2.03 10.21
N CYS A 64 -43.07 2.62 10.01
CA CYS A 64 -42.53 2.96 8.69
C CYS A 64 -42.52 1.76 7.74
N ASN A 65 -42.09 0.59 8.20
CA ASN A 65 -42.04 -0.65 7.42
C ASN A 65 -43.42 -1.24 7.06
N VAL A 66 -44.49 -0.82 7.74
CA VAL A 66 -45.87 -1.25 7.45
C VAL A 66 -46.49 -0.36 6.37
N VAL A 67 -46.31 0.96 6.50
CA VAL A 67 -46.85 1.95 5.55
C VAL A 67 -46.03 1.97 4.26
N ILE A 68 -44.70 1.88 4.37
CA ILE A 68 -43.75 1.94 3.27
C ILE A 68 -43.12 0.56 3.11
N LYS A 69 -43.81 -0.30 2.37
CA LYS A 69 -43.39 -1.70 2.14
C LYS A 69 -42.10 -1.79 1.33
N ASN A 70 -41.88 -0.87 0.41
CA ASN A 70 -40.70 -0.80 -0.44
C ASN A 70 -40.10 0.60 -0.39
N GLU A 71 -39.15 0.81 0.53
CA GLU A 71 -38.46 2.09 0.71
C GLU A 71 -37.75 2.55 -0.58
N SER A 72 -37.21 1.63 -1.37
CA SER A 72 -36.48 1.96 -2.60
C SER A 72 -37.42 2.51 -3.67
N GLU A 73 -38.54 1.82 -3.91
CA GLU A 73 -39.57 2.26 -4.84
C GLU A 73 -40.18 3.60 -4.42
N PHE A 74 -40.49 3.78 -3.14
CA PHE A 74 -40.95 5.05 -2.59
C PHE A 74 -39.96 6.20 -2.87
N ILE A 75 -38.67 5.98 -2.66
CA ILE A 75 -37.63 6.98 -2.94
C ILE A 75 -37.58 7.30 -4.45
N GLU A 76 -37.58 6.30 -5.32
CA GLU A 76 -37.48 6.51 -6.77
C GLU A 76 -38.70 7.24 -7.33
N GLU A 77 -39.91 6.89 -6.90
CA GLU A 77 -41.14 7.58 -7.29
C GLU A 77 -41.09 9.07 -6.95
N ARG A 78 -40.60 9.42 -5.77
CA ARG A 78 -40.50 10.83 -5.33
C ARG A 78 -39.38 11.57 -6.05
N ILE A 79 -38.26 10.91 -6.35
CA ILE A 79 -37.18 11.50 -7.15
C ILE A 79 -37.62 11.77 -8.59
N ALA A 80 -38.44 10.90 -9.17
CA ALA A 80 -38.95 11.07 -10.53
C ALA A 80 -39.80 12.34 -10.71
N LEU A 81 -40.38 12.89 -9.62
CA LEU A 81 -41.11 14.15 -9.63
C LEU A 81 -40.18 15.39 -9.67
N LEU A 82 -38.88 15.21 -9.44
CA LEU A 82 -37.92 16.30 -9.37
C LEU A 82 -37.32 16.62 -10.74
N SER A 83 -37.07 17.90 -10.98
CA SER A 83 -36.39 18.37 -12.19
C SER A 83 -34.92 17.96 -12.14
N LYS A 84 -34.47 17.11 -13.07
CA LYS A 84 -33.09 16.60 -13.12
C LYS A 84 -32.08 17.74 -13.26
N GLN A 85 -31.04 17.72 -12.44
CA GLN A 85 -29.90 18.63 -12.55
C GLN A 85 -29.13 18.34 -13.84
N TYR A 86 -29.04 19.34 -14.73
CA TYR A 86 -28.12 19.29 -15.86
C TYR A 86 -26.69 19.45 -15.33
N LYS A 87 -25.91 18.37 -15.35
CA LYS A 87 -24.49 18.38 -15.02
C LYS A 87 -23.74 18.56 -16.33
N ASP A 88 -23.06 19.69 -16.50
CA ASP A 88 -22.41 20.09 -17.74
C ASP A 88 -21.53 18.94 -18.31
N PRO A 89 -21.71 18.55 -19.59
CA PRO A 89 -20.94 17.48 -20.22
C PRO A 89 -19.42 17.69 -20.14
N GLU A 90 -18.92 18.92 -20.16
CA GLU A 90 -17.50 19.24 -20.09
C GLU A 90 -16.90 18.93 -18.71
N MET A 91 -17.66 19.15 -17.63
CA MET A 91 -17.21 18.79 -16.29
C MET A 91 -17.11 17.26 -16.11
N ILE A 92 -17.99 16.50 -16.76
CA ILE A 92 -17.94 15.03 -16.75
C ILE A 92 -16.73 14.53 -17.54
N LYS A 93 -16.49 15.07 -18.75
CA LYS A 93 -15.29 14.75 -19.54
C LYS A 93 -14.00 15.04 -18.77
N GLY A 94 -13.92 16.20 -18.10
CA GLY A 94 -12.78 16.56 -17.26
C GLY A 94 -12.54 15.58 -16.11
N ALA A 95 -13.60 15.14 -15.44
CA ALA A 95 -13.49 14.15 -14.37
C ALA A 95 -13.00 12.78 -14.87
N ILE A 96 -13.45 12.35 -16.06
CA ILE A 96 -12.99 11.10 -16.68
C ILE A 96 -11.50 11.19 -17.06
N ILE A 97 -11.07 12.29 -17.68
CA ILE A 97 -9.66 12.50 -18.06
C ILE A 97 -8.78 12.45 -16.81
N LEU A 98 -9.18 13.13 -15.73
CA LEU A 98 -8.45 13.12 -14.47
C LEU A 98 -8.36 11.70 -13.87
N ALA A 99 -9.46 10.94 -13.90
CA ALA A 99 -9.46 9.56 -13.41
C ALA A 99 -8.51 8.66 -14.22
N VAL A 100 -8.49 8.81 -15.55
CA VAL A 100 -7.56 8.07 -16.42
C VAL A 100 -6.11 8.43 -16.12
N LEU A 101 -5.79 9.73 -15.95
CA LEU A 101 -4.44 10.18 -15.59
C LEU A 101 -3.98 9.59 -14.25
N ILE A 102 -4.87 9.53 -13.25
CA ILE A 102 -4.55 8.92 -11.95
C ILE A 102 -4.22 7.44 -12.11
N ILE A 103 -5.01 6.69 -12.90
CA ILE A 103 -4.76 5.27 -13.15
C ILE A 103 -3.42 5.05 -13.84
N VAL A 104 -3.08 5.89 -14.83
CA VAL A 104 -1.79 5.82 -15.53
C VAL A 104 -0.62 6.10 -14.56
N CYS A 105 -0.73 7.12 -13.71
CA CYS A 105 0.29 7.42 -12.70
C CYS A 105 0.48 6.26 -11.71
N ILE A 106 -0.60 5.67 -11.22
CA ILE A 106 -0.54 4.50 -10.32
C ILE A 106 0.13 3.31 -11.03
N GLY A 107 -0.25 3.05 -12.28
CA GLY A 107 0.35 2.01 -13.11
C GLY A 107 1.85 2.21 -13.30
N TRP A 108 2.28 3.44 -13.62
CA TRP A 108 3.70 3.78 -13.77
C TRP A 108 4.50 3.54 -12.50
N VAL A 109 3.97 3.95 -11.34
CA VAL A 109 4.62 3.72 -10.05
C VAL A 109 4.75 2.24 -9.73
N ALA A 110 3.72 1.43 -10.03
CA ALA A 110 3.76 -0.01 -9.83
C ALA A 110 4.80 -0.69 -10.73
N VAL A 111 4.84 -0.32 -12.02
CA VAL A 111 5.83 -0.83 -12.99
C VAL A 111 7.26 -0.45 -12.56
N SER A 112 7.47 0.80 -12.17
CA SER A 112 8.77 1.27 -11.68
C SER A 112 9.26 0.46 -10.48
N LYS A 113 8.39 0.22 -9.49
CA LYS A 113 8.72 -0.61 -8.33
C LYS A 113 9.04 -2.06 -8.71
N TYR A 114 8.27 -2.64 -9.62
CA TYR A 114 8.49 -4.02 -10.08
C TYR A 114 9.84 -4.18 -10.80
N LEU A 115 10.16 -3.24 -11.70
CA LEU A 115 11.43 -3.26 -12.45
C LEU A 115 12.65 -2.94 -11.57
N SER A 116 12.45 -2.22 -10.46
CA SER A 116 13.53 -1.87 -9.53
C SER A 116 13.90 -2.99 -8.55
N ARG A 117 13.35 -4.21 -8.72
CA ARG A 117 13.72 -5.35 -7.87
C ARG A 117 15.13 -5.80 -8.23
N LYS A 118 16.10 -5.52 -7.34
CA LYS A 118 17.48 -6.01 -7.48
C LYS A 118 17.47 -7.55 -7.55
N VAL A 119 18.14 -8.10 -8.56
CA VAL A 119 18.50 -9.52 -8.60
C VAL A 119 19.75 -9.68 -7.74
N TYR A 120 19.87 -10.76 -6.97
CA TYR A 120 21.01 -10.99 -6.10
C TYR A 120 21.92 -12.07 -6.69
N TYR A 121 23.23 -11.95 -6.45
CA TYR A 121 24.18 -13.02 -6.78
C TYR A 121 23.88 -14.30 -6.02
N GLU A 122 24.15 -15.45 -6.64
CA GLU A 122 24.22 -16.72 -5.93
C GLU A 122 25.37 -16.69 -4.92
N LYS A 123 25.23 -17.42 -3.81
CA LYS A 123 26.29 -17.51 -2.81
C LYS A 123 27.46 -18.35 -3.34
N PRO A 124 28.72 -18.02 -2.97
CA PRO A 124 29.87 -18.86 -3.29
C PRO A 124 29.68 -20.30 -2.80
N THR A 125 30.12 -21.27 -3.58
CA THR A 125 30.09 -22.69 -3.17
C THR A 125 31.45 -23.12 -2.65
N SER A 126 31.55 -24.28 -2.00
CA SER A 126 32.85 -24.91 -1.65
C SER A 126 33.85 -24.00 -0.92
N PHE A 127 33.38 -23.18 0.04
CA PHE A 127 34.28 -22.33 0.83
C PHE A 127 35.06 -23.18 1.84
N ILE A 128 36.35 -23.38 1.57
CA ILE A 128 37.21 -24.29 2.34
C ILE A 128 38.57 -23.68 2.64
N VAL A 129 39.20 -24.20 3.69
CA VAL A 129 40.59 -23.92 4.06
C VAL A 129 41.51 -24.98 3.45
N SER A 130 42.60 -24.55 2.82
CA SER A 130 43.60 -25.40 2.18
C SER A 130 45.02 -24.90 2.45
N ASN A 131 46.04 -25.65 2.00
CA ASN A 131 47.46 -25.26 2.04
C ASN A 131 47.96 -24.73 3.41
N VAL A 132 47.67 -25.47 4.48
CA VAL A 132 48.13 -25.11 5.83
C VAL A 132 49.64 -25.33 5.94
N LYS A 133 50.42 -24.25 5.98
CA LYS A 133 51.88 -24.32 6.13
C LYS A 133 52.43 -23.08 6.83
N ASP A 134 53.34 -23.28 7.78
CA ASP A 134 54.06 -22.20 8.48
C ASP A 134 53.12 -21.08 8.94
N ASN A 135 52.07 -21.41 9.71
CA ASN A 135 50.97 -20.55 10.19
C ASN A 135 50.09 -19.87 9.13
N LYS A 136 50.29 -20.15 7.84
CA LYS A 136 49.46 -19.62 6.75
C LYS A 136 48.43 -20.64 6.30
N ILE A 137 47.29 -20.13 5.87
CA ILE A 137 46.24 -20.90 5.22
C ILE A 137 45.83 -20.22 3.92
N THR A 138 45.34 -21.02 2.97
CA THR A 138 44.70 -20.53 1.75
C THR A 138 43.21 -20.80 1.81
N LEU A 139 42.42 -19.75 1.88
CA LEU A 139 40.98 -19.79 1.74
C LEU A 139 40.64 -19.87 0.25
N THR A 140 39.77 -20.79 -0.12
CA THR A 140 39.33 -20.98 -1.51
C THR A 140 37.82 -21.09 -1.55
N TRP A 141 37.19 -20.54 -2.60
CA TRP A 141 35.76 -20.63 -2.82
C TRP A 141 35.43 -20.87 -4.30
N GLY A 142 34.24 -21.37 -4.55
CA GLY A 142 33.72 -21.63 -5.87
C GLY A 142 33.31 -20.33 -6.57
N LYS A 143 33.66 -20.23 -7.85
CA LYS A 143 33.30 -19.10 -8.70
C LYS A 143 31.79 -19.00 -8.87
N VAL A 144 31.24 -17.81 -8.64
CA VAL A 144 29.85 -17.45 -8.93
C VAL A 144 29.77 -16.89 -10.34
N ALA A 145 28.75 -17.27 -11.11
CA ALA A 145 28.55 -16.77 -12.46
C ALA A 145 28.32 -15.25 -12.44
N LEU A 146 28.94 -14.54 -13.40
CA LEU A 146 28.88 -13.08 -13.56
C LEU A 146 29.52 -12.25 -12.42
N ALA A 147 29.99 -12.88 -11.33
CA ALA A 147 30.67 -12.19 -10.26
C ALA A 147 31.98 -11.57 -10.74
N GLN A 148 32.16 -10.28 -10.45
CA GLN A 148 33.38 -9.52 -10.75
C GLN A 148 34.33 -9.44 -9.55
N GLU A 149 33.77 -9.36 -8.33
CA GLU A 149 34.55 -9.15 -7.12
C GLU A 149 33.90 -9.86 -5.92
N TYR A 150 34.75 -10.38 -5.03
CA TYR A 150 34.38 -11.00 -3.77
C TYR A 150 34.83 -10.13 -2.60
N SER A 151 33.99 -10.07 -1.57
CA SER A 151 34.31 -9.46 -0.29
C SER A 151 34.61 -10.56 0.72
N LEU A 152 35.73 -10.42 1.42
CA LEU A 152 36.19 -11.32 2.46
C LEU A 152 36.40 -10.53 3.75
N TYR A 153 35.92 -11.06 4.87
CA TYR A 153 36.26 -10.55 6.20
C TYR A 153 36.33 -11.71 7.19
N TYR A 154 36.84 -11.45 8.38
CA TYR A 154 36.92 -12.45 9.44
C TYR A 154 36.54 -11.88 10.79
N GLU A 155 36.20 -12.78 11.71
CA GLU A 155 35.94 -12.48 13.10
C GLU A 155 36.89 -13.28 14.00
N VAL A 156 37.46 -12.62 15.00
CA VAL A 156 38.29 -13.21 16.05
C VAL A 156 37.91 -12.60 17.40
N ASP A 157 37.69 -13.44 18.42
CA ASP A 157 37.29 -13.01 19.77
C ASP A 157 36.09 -12.02 19.79
N GLY A 158 35.10 -12.23 18.90
CA GLY A 158 33.93 -11.37 18.77
C GLY A 158 34.18 -10.02 18.08
N LYS A 159 35.37 -9.81 17.48
CA LYS A 159 35.72 -8.59 16.73
C LYS A 159 35.85 -8.87 15.24
N THR A 160 35.13 -8.10 14.45
CA THR A 160 35.14 -8.16 12.97
C THR A 160 36.31 -7.36 12.40
N SER A 161 36.98 -7.93 11.39
CA SER A 161 38.03 -7.27 10.61
C SER A 161 37.47 -6.25 9.62
N SER A 162 38.35 -5.45 9.03
CA SER A 162 38.02 -4.73 7.79
C SER A 162 37.76 -5.72 6.65
N THR A 163 36.90 -5.33 5.71
CA THR A 163 36.63 -6.08 4.49
C THR A 163 37.78 -5.95 3.50
N TYR A 164 38.23 -7.09 2.98
CA TYR A 164 39.14 -7.22 1.87
C TYR A 164 38.36 -7.56 0.59
N TYR A 165 38.82 -7.07 -0.56
CA TYR A 165 38.20 -7.28 -1.86
C TYR A 165 39.16 -8.00 -2.79
N SER A 166 38.66 -8.97 -3.56
CA SER A 166 39.44 -9.77 -4.50
C SER A 166 38.62 -10.19 -5.71
N GLU A 167 39.21 -10.14 -6.89
CA GLU A 167 38.64 -10.74 -8.11
C GLU A 167 38.96 -12.25 -8.20
N GLU A 168 40.00 -12.69 -7.48
CA GLU A 168 40.43 -14.08 -7.42
C GLU A 168 39.60 -14.89 -6.43
N CYS A 169 39.47 -16.20 -6.69
CA CYS A 169 38.72 -17.13 -5.84
C CYS A 169 39.57 -17.77 -4.72
N GLU A 170 40.68 -17.13 -4.39
CA GLU A 170 41.60 -17.55 -3.33
C GLU A 170 42.16 -16.38 -2.54
N TYR A 171 42.45 -16.62 -1.26
CA TYR A 171 43.13 -15.64 -0.41
C TYR A 171 44.01 -16.33 0.62
N THR A 172 45.25 -15.86 0.77
CA THR A 172 46.19 -16.39 1.76
C THR A 172 46.19 -15.53 3.01
N PHE A 173 45.91 -16.15 4.15
CA PHE A 173 45.88 -15.49 5.46
C PHE A 173 46.93 -16.06 6.41
N THR A 174 47.51 -15.21 7.25
CA THR A 174 48.49 -15.60 8.27
C THR A 174 47.79 -15.63 9.63
N LEU A 175 47.80 -16.78 10.29
CA LEU A 175 47.09 -17.01 11.56
C LEU A 175 48.00 -16.79 12.76
N GLU A 176 47.40 -16.32 13.85
CA GLU A 176 48.00 -16.38 15.18
C GLU A 176 47.67 -17.72 15.86
N TYR A 177 48.67 -18.31 16.53
CA TYR A 177 48.48 -19.56 17.25
C TYR A 177 47.47 -19.41 18.40
N GLY A 178 46.60 -20.40 18.56
CA GLY A 178 45.61 -20.44 19.63
C GLY A 178 44.41 -19.51 19.43
N LYS A 179 44.32 -18.81 18.30
CA LYS A 179 43.15 -18.00 17.92
C LYS A 179 42.22 -18.80 17.02
N THR A 180 40.91 -18.61 17.23
CA THR A 180 39.85 -19.16 16.37
C THR A 180 39.30 -18.04 15.50
N TYR A 181 39.33 -18.26 14.19
CA TYR A 181 38.84 -17.33 13.20
C TYR A 181 37.59 -17.87 12.53
N THR A 182 36.59 -17.02 12.35
CA THR A 182 35.47 -17.30 11.44
C THR A 182 35.64 -16.41 10.22
N PHE A 183 35.88 -16.99 9.06
CA PHE A 183 35.99 -16.26 7.81
C PHE A 183 34.63 -16.24 7.12
N TYR A 184 34.35 -15.16 6.38
CA TYR A 184 33.13 -14.95 5.64
C TYR A 184 33.48 -14.47 4.23
N VAL A 185 32.83 -15.05 3.22
CA VAL A 185 32.95 -14.63 1.83
C VAL A 185 31.57 -14.44 1.20
N TYR A 186 31.42 -13.37 0.43
CA TYR A 186 30.23 -13.11 -0.40
C TYR A 186 30.62 -12.36 -1.68
N VAL A 187 29.76 -12.40 -2.69
CA VAL A 187 29.95 -11.61 -3.92
C VAL A 187 29.51 -10.17 -3.67
N ALA A 188 30.38 -9.21 -4.01
CA ALA A 188 30.08 -7.79 -3.87
C ALA A 188 28.91 -7.38 -4.78
N ALA A 189 28.16 -6.34 -4.39
CA ALA A 189 27.11 -5.80 -5.25
C ALA A 189 27.72 -4.97 -6.38
N ASP A 190 27.04 -4.92 -7.52
CA ASP A 190 27.39 -4.03 -8.64
C ASP A 190 26.16 -3.23 -9.13
N ASP A 191 26.28 -2.63 -10.31
CA ASP A 191 25.23 -1.80 -10.93
C ASP A 191 23.97 -2.59 -11.29
N VAL A 192 24.09 -3.92 -11.48
CA VAL A 192 23.02 -4.80 -11.98
C VAL A 192 22.48 -5.70 -10.86
N PHE A 193 23.36 -6.23 -10.01
CA PHE A 193 23.06 -7.22 -8.98
C PHE A 193 23.36 -6.72 -7.57
N GLY A 194 22.49 -7.09 -6.62
CA GLY A 194 22.79 -6.99 -5.19
C GLY A 194 23.79 -8.06 -4.74
N LYS A 195 24.41 -7.84 -3.57
CA LYS A 195 25.35 -8.79 -2.95
C LYS A 195 24.74 -10.18 -2.75
N SER A 196 25.57 -11.22 -2.76
CA SER A 196 25.11 -12.56 -2.41
C SER A 196 24.85 -12.72 -0.91
N GLU A 197 24.26 -13.86 -0.52
CA GLU A 197 24.40 -14.37 0.85
C GLU A 197 25.87 -14.70 1.13
N GLU A 198 26.24 -14.64 2.42
CA GLU A 198 27.58 -14.99 2.90
C GLU A 198 27.70 -16.47 3.20
N VAL A 199 28.90 -17.01 2.99
CA VAL A 199 29.29 -18.35 3.41
C VAL A 199 30.47 -18.22 4.37
N SER A 200 30.47 -19.03 5.42
CA SER A 200 31.50 -18.97 6.45
C SER A 200 32.26 -20.29 6.63
N VAL A 201 33.50 -20.18 7.10
CA VAL A 201 34.32 -21.31 7.53
C VAL A 201 35.05 -20.94 8.81
N ILE A 202 35.07 -21.86 9.77
CA ILE A 202 35.73 -21.68 11.07
C ILE A 202 37.07 -22.44 11.04
N TYR A 203 38.14 -21.79 11.49
CA TYR A 203 39.46 -22.41 11.58
C TYR A 203 40.22 -21.96 12.83
N THR A 204 40.89 -22.91 13.47
CA THR A 204 41.75 -22.70 14.64
C THR A 204 43.11 -23.31 14.36
N LEU A 205 44.17 -22.51 14.44
CA LEU A 205 45.54 -23.03 14.38
C LEU A 205 45.98 -23.44 15.78
N ASN A 206 46.03 -24.75 16.02
CA ASN A 206 46.59 -25.28 17.26
C ASN A 206 48.12 -25.08 17.26
N SER A 207 48.67 -24.70 18.41
CA SER A 207 50.12 -24.71 18.62
C SER A 207 50.64 -26.11 18.34
N ASN A 208 51.68 -26.23 17.49
CA ASN A 208 52.49 -27.44 17.51
C ASN A 208 53.13 -27.50 18.91
N ASN A 209 52.70 -28.46 19.73
CA ASN A 209 53.57 -28.98 20.77
C ASN A 209 54.65 -29.77 20.03
N ASP A 210 55.84 -29.18 19.89
CA ASP A 210 57.16 -29.83 19.98
C ASP A 210 58.26 -28.76 19.91
#